data_AF-A0A450XYA7-F1
#
_entry.id   AF-A0A450XYA7-F1
#
_cell.length_a   1.000
_cell.length_b   1.000
_cell.length_c   1.000
_cell.angle_alpha   90.00
_cell.angle_beta   90.00
_cell.angle_gamma   90.00
#
_symmetry.space_group_name_H-M   'P 1'
#
loop_
_entity.id
_entity.type
_entity.pdbx_description
1 polymer ?
#
loop_
_entity_poly.entity_id
_entity_poly.type
_entity_poly.pdbx_seq_one_letter_code
_entity_poly.pdbx_strand_id
1 'polypeptide(L)'
;MNVQVVIGGYCGAQRQAIADDTIRLVKKHGQTLNLDAAVLADLEQGLADVNRLEPPERLLEKLRLSVYHQRLQATDRCMGAMYDTARRIRDFSEAYPEIAEEAKFLLDFMKVFKPGKKKEKKEPGGEAPQS
;
A
#
# COMPACT_ATOMS: atom_id res chain seq x y z
N MET A 1 16.67 3.13 -25.55
CA MET A 1 15.43 3.43 -24.78
C MET A 1 15.43 2.58 -23.53
N ASN A 2 15.26 3.18 -22.34
CA ASN A 2 15.22 2.43 -21.09
C ASN A 2 13.83 1.83 -20.89
N VAL A 3 13.67 0.55 -21.26
CA VAL A 3 12.38 -0.16 -21.31
C VAL A 3 11.66 -0.14 -19.94
N GLN A 4 12.41 -0.09 -18.84
CA GLN A 4 11.85 0.01 -17.48
C GLN A 4 11.08 1.31 -17.24
N VAL A 5 11.49 2.42 -17.87
CA VAL A 5 10.85 3.74 -17.71
C VAL A 5 9.52 3.82 -18.46
N VAL A 6 9.40 3.14 -19.61
CA VAL A 6 8.16 3.09 -20.42
C VAL A 6 7.14 2.14 -19.79
N ILE A 7 7.60 1.03 -19.20
CA ILE A 7 6.74 0.07 -18.51
C ILE A 7 6.02 0.69 -17.30
N GLY A 8 6.68 1.60 -16.56
CA GLY A 8 6.08 2.25 -15.38
C GLY A 8 4.81 3.06 -15.62
N GLY A 9 4.51 3.45 -16.88
CA GLY A 9 3.33 4.24 -17.24
C GLY A 9 2.04 3.45 -17.51
N TYR A 10 2.13 2.12 -17.67
CA TYR A 10 0.97 1.26 -17.93
C TYR A 10 0.56 0.47 -16.67
N CYS A 11 -0.71 0.12 -16.55
CA CYS A 11 -1.13 -0.86 -15.54
C CYS A 11 -0.64 -2.26 -15.95
N GLY A 12 -0.24 -3.11 -15.00
CA GLY A 12 0.20 -4.50 -15.27
C GLY A 12 -0.80 -5.29 -16.11
N ALA A 13 -2.10 -5.09 -15.87
CA ALA A 13 -3.18 -5.72 -16.63
C ALA A 13 -3.22 -5.29 -18.11
N GLN A 14 -2.90 -4.03 -18.43
CA GLN A 14 -2.88 -3.53 -19.81
C GLN A 14 -1.73 -4.16 -20.61
N ARG A 15 -0.56 -4.30 -20.00
CA ARG A 15 0.59 -4.96 -20.64
C ARG A 15 0.32 -6.43 -20.93
N GLN A 16 -0.30 -7.12 -19.98
CA GLN A 16 -0.67 -8.52 -20.14
C GLN A 16 -1.66 -8.73 -21.28
N ALA A 17 -2.72 -7.92 -21.35
CA ALA A 17 -3.72 -8.02 -22.42
C ALA A 17 -3.11 -7.82 -23.81
N ILE A 18 -2.21 -6.83 -23.97
CA ILE A 18 -1.51 -6.60 -25.23
C ILE A 18 -0.59 -7.78 -25.59
N ALA A 19 0.12 -8.35 -24.62
CA ALA A 19 0.97 -9.52 -24.86
C ALA A 19 0.17 -10.75 -25.31
N ASP A 20 -0.97 -11.02 -24.65
CA ASP A 20 -1.88 -12.11 -25.01
C ASP A 20 -2.45 -11.93 -26.42
N ASP A 21 -2.90 -10.71 -26.76
CA ASP A 21 -3.43 -10.42 -28.09
C ASP A 21 -2.35 -10.47 -29.18
N THR A 22 -1.12 -10.06 -28.86
CA THR A 22 0.03 -10.19 -29.77
C THR A 22 0.34 -11.66 -30.04
N ILE A 23 0.32 -12.53 -29.03
CA ILE A 23 0.52 -13.97 -29.23
C ILE A 23 -0.59 -14.58 -30.09
N ARG A 24 -1.85 -14.19 -29.88
CA ARG A 24 -2.97 -14.63 -30.74
C ARG A 24 -2.77 -14.19 -32.18
N LEU A 25 -2.34 -12.95 -32.40
CA LEU A 25 -2.06 -12.41 -33.73
C LEU A 25 -0.92 -13.18 -34.42
N VAL A 26 0.19 -13.40 -33.70
CA VAL A 26 1.35 -14.12 -34.21
C VAL A 26 1.04 -15.58 -34.50
N LYS A 27 0.23 -16.26 -33.68
CA LYS A 27 -0.23 -17.63 -33.97
C LYS A 27 -1.09 -17.71 -35.22
N LYS A 28 -1.91 -16.70 -35.47
CA LYS A 28 -2.83 -16.65 -36.61
C LYS A 28 -2.17 -16.22 -37.92
N HIS A 29 -1.23 -15.28 -37.85
CA HIS A 29 -0.64 -14.62 -39.03
C HIS A 29 0.89 -14.70 -39.10
N GLY A 30 1.54 -15.48 -38.23
CA GLY A 30 3.01 -15.53 -38.13
C GLY A 30 3.71 -15.92 -39.42
N GLN A 31 3.11 -16.82 -40.21
CA GLN A 31 3.60 -17.19 -41.54
C GLN A 31 3.49 -16.02 -42.53
N THR A 32 2.42 -15.23 -42.48
CA THR A 32 2.22 -14.03 -43.30
C THR A 32 3.18 -12.91 -42.90
N LEU A 33 3.51 -12.81 -41.61
CA LEU A 33 4.41 -11.81 -41.05
C LEU A 33 5.89 -12.17 -41.23
N ASN A 34 6.20 -13.37 -41.76
CA ASN A 34 7.56 -13.88 -41.94
C ASN A 34 8.44 -13.71 -40.68
N LEU A 35 7.85 -13.99 -39.51
CA LEU A 35 8.54 -13.87 -38.23
C LEU A 35 9.52 -15.03 -38.05
N ASP A 36 10.72 -14.72 -37.57
CA ASP A 36 11.69 -15.74 -37.18
C ASP A 36 11.14 -16.60 -36.03
N ALA A 37 11.44 -17.90 -36.06
CA ALA A 37 11.06 -18.85 -35.03
C ALA A 37 11.64 -18.45 -33.65
N ALA A 38 12.81 -17.80 -33.62
CA ALA A 38 13.40 -17.27 -32.40
C ALA A 38 12.51 -16.20 -31.74
N VAL A 39 11.94 -15.27 -32.53
CA VAL A 39 11.05 -14.20 -32.04
C VAL A 39 9.76 -14.79 -31.45
N LEU A 40 9.23 -15.84 -32.08
CA LEU A 40 8.07 -16.55 -31.54
C LEU A 40 8.39 -17.23 -30.21
N ALA A 41 9.52 -17.93 -30.14
CA ALA A 41 9.96 -18.62 -28.93
C ALA A 41 10.19 -17.65 -27.77
N ASP A 42 10.83 -16.50 -28.02
CA ASP A 42 11.04 -15.46 -27.01
C ASP A 42 9.73 -14.87 -26.49
N LEU A 43 8.75 -14.68 -27.38
CA LEU A 43 7.42 -14.16 -27.01
C LEU A 43 6.64 -15.16 -26.15
N GLU A 44 6.65 -16.45 -26.53
CA GLU A 44 6.00 -17.51 -25.76
C GLU A 44 6.67 -17.73 -24.40
N GLN A 45 7.99 -17.71 -24.36
CA GLN A 45 8.76 -17.84 -23.12
C GLN A 45 8.54 -16.63 -22.20
N GLY A 46 8.59 -15.41 -22.74
CA GLY A 46 8.32 -14.19 -21.99
C GLY A 46 6.91 -14.19 -21.38
N LEU A 47 5.89 -14.64 -22.13
CA LEU A 47 4.54 -14.79 -21.60
C LEU A 47 4.48 -15.85 -20.48
N ALA A 48 5.14 -16.99 -20.68
CA ALA A 48 5.19 -18.05 -19.67
C ALA A 48 5.83 -17.55 -18.36
N ASP A 49 6.90 -16.77 -18.46
CA ASP A 49 7.57 -16.17 -17.30
C ASP A 49 6.68 -15.15 -16.59
N VAL A 50 5.97 -14.28 -17.31
CA VAL A 50 5.04 -13.32 -16.69
C VAL A 50 3.89 -14.05 -15.99
N ASN A 51 3.28 -15.04 -16.63
CA ASN A 51 2.21 -15.85 -16.03
C ASN A 51 2.69 -16.63 -14.79
N ARG A 52 3.96 -17.06 -14.77
CA ARG A 52 4.56 -17.70 -13.60
C ARG A 52 4.79 -16.70 -12.46
N LEU A 53 5.17 -15.47 -12.77
CA LEU A 53 5.56 -14.44 -11.78
C LEU A 53 4.37 -13.65 -11.23
N GLU A 54 3.26 -13.54 -11.97
CA GLU A 54 2.10 -12.77 -11.53
C GLU A 54 1.48 -13.29 -10.21
N PRO A 55 1.21 -14.61 -10.02
CA PRO A 55 0.64 -15.10 -8.76
C PRO A 55 1.50 -14.80 -7.52
N PRO A 56 2.83 -15.07 -7.52
CA PRO A 56 3.66 -14.73 -6.36
C PRO A 56 3.78 -13.22 -6.15
N GLU A 57 3.84 -12.39 -7.20
CA GLU A 57 3.82 -10.93 -7.06
C GLU A 57 2.56 -10.45 -6.33
N ARG A 58 1.38 -10.93 -6.74
CA ARG A 58 0.11 -10.60 -6.10
C ARG A 58 0.05 -11.05 -4.63
N LEU A 59 0.65 -12.20 -4.31
CA LEU A 59 0.74 -12.69 -2.93
C LEU A 59 1.64 -11.79 -2.08
N LEU A 60 2.79 -11.40 -2.61
CA LEU A 60 3.74 -10.51 -1.95
C LEU A 60 3.14 -9.12 -1.71
N GLU A 61 2.38 -8.59 -2.66
CA GLU A 61 1.66 -7.31 -2.50
C GLU A 61 0.65 -7.40 -1.35
N LYS A 62 -0.15 -8.47 -1.27
CA LYS A 62 -1.09 -8.69 -0.16
C LYS A 62 -0.38 -8.81 1.19
N LEU A 63 0.73 -9.55 1.23
CA LEU A 63 1.53 -9.70 2.44
C LEU A 63 2.08 -8.35 2.89
N ARG A 64 2.64 -7.57 1.95
CA ARG A 64 3.13 -6.21 2.20
C ARG A 64 2.03 -5.33 2.76
N LEU A 65 0.83 -5.35 2.17
CA LEU A 65 -0.32 -4.58 2.67
C LEU A 65 -0.74 -5.03 4.07
N SER A 66 -0.76 -6.32 4.35
CA SER A 66 -1.06 -6.86 5.69
C SER A 66 -0.06 -6.34 6.74
N VAL A 67 1.23 -6.47 6.47
CA VAL A 67 2.29 -5.98 7.37
C VAL A 67 2.24 -4.46 7.52
N TYR A 68 1.96 -3.75 6.44
CA TYR A 68 1.76 -2.30 6.47
C TYR A 68 0.60 -1.91 7.41
N HIS A 69 -0.55 -2.58 7.34
CA HIS A 69 -1.68 -2.31 8.22
C HIS A 69 -1.40 -2.67 9.68
N GLN A 70 -0.70 -3.78 9.93
CA GLN A 70 -0.27 -4.14 11.28
C GLN A 70 0.67 -3.07 11.86
N ARG A 71 1.63 -2.58 11.07
CA ARG A 71 2.52 -1.50 11.48
C ARG A 71 1.73 -0.22 11.77
N LEU A 72 0.77 0.12 10.92
CA LEU A 72 -0.07 1.31 11.12
C LEU A 72 -0.87 1.21 12.43
N GLN A 73 -1.44 0.04 12.74
CA GLN A 73 -2.11 -0.20 14.03
C GLN A 73 -1.15 -0.09 15.22
N ALA A 74 0.06 -0.63 15.10
CA ALA A 74 1.07 -0.50 16.15
C ALA A 74 1.48 0.97 16.35
N THR A 75 1.66 1.72 15.27
CA THR A 75 1.93 3.16 15.31
C THR A 75 0.80 3.93 15.97
N ASP A 76 -0.47 3.61 15.68
CA ASP A 76 -1.63 4.24 16.31
C ASP A 76 -1.64 4.02 17.83
N ARG A 77 -1.35 2.80 18.30
CA ARG A 77 -1.21 2.51 19.74
C ARG A 77 -0.06 3.29 20.38
N CYS A 78 1.10 3.34 19.73
CA CYS A 78 2.24 4.12 20.22
C CYS A 78 1.91 5.62 20.31
N MET A 79 1.21 6.17 19.31
CA MET A 79 0.75 7.56 19.33
C MET A 79 -0.22 7.82 20.47
N GLY A 80 -1.16 6.90 20.74
CA GLY A 80 -2.05 6.98 21.89
C GLY A 80 -1.29 7.07 23.21
N ALA A 81 -0.32 6.17 23.44
CA ALA A 81 0.51 6.18 24.64
C ALA A 81 1.37 7.46 24.76
N MET A 82 1.86 7.99 23.63
CA MET A 82 2.59 9.26 23.59
C MET A 82 1.71 10.45 24.02
N TYR A 83 0.44 10.49 23.62
CA TYR A 83 -0.51 11.51 24.09
C TYR A 83 -0.75 11.41 25.60
N ASP A 84 -0.97 10.20 26.12
CA ASP A 84 -1.19 9.99 27.55
C ASP A 84 0.04 10.39 28.37
N THR A 85 1.23 10.04 27.87
CA THR A 85 2.52 10.43 28.47
C THR A 85 2.70 11.95 28.46
N ALA A 86 2.46 12.62 27.32
CA ALA A 86 2.54 14.07 27.20
C ALA A 86 1.50 14.79 28.07
N ARG A 87 0.32 14.20 28.28
CA ARG A 87 -0.66 14.70 29.25
C ARG A 87 -0.12 14.60 30.67
N ARG A 88 0.41 13.43 31.06
CA ARG A 88 0.94 13.22 32.41
C ARG A 88 2.11 14.14 32.73
N ILE A 89 3.02 14.37 31.78
CA ILE A 89 4.13 15.32 31.96
C ILE A 89 3.60 16.73 32.25
N ARG A 90 2.57 17.18 31.53
CA ARG A 90 1.95 18.50 31.78
C ARG A 90 1.28 18.57 33.15
N ASP A 91 0.66 17.49 33.61
CA ASP A 91 0.05 17.44 34.95
C ASP A 91 1.10 17.55 36.07
N PHE A 92 2.37 17.18 35.82
CA PHE A 92 3.46 17.14 36.80
C PHE A 92 4.48 18.26 36.64
N SER A 93 4.40 19.06 35.57
CA SER A 93 5.44 20.04 35.21
C SER A 93 5.63 21.15 36.23
N GLU A 94 4.63 21.43 37.07
CA GLU A 94 4.75 22.41 38.16
C GLU A 94 5.54 21.85 39.35
N ALA A 95 5.37 20.57 39.65
CA ALA A 95 6.03 19.91 40.78
C ALA A 95 7.46 19.44 40.43
N TYR A 96 7.68 19.07 39.18
CA TYR A 96 8.94 18.53 38.65
C TYR A 96 9.25 19.15 37.29
N PRO A 97 9.76 20.41 37.25
CA PRO A 97 9.99 21.14 36.01
C PRO A 97 11.02 20.45 35.09
N GLU A 98 12.00 19.74 35.64
CA GLU A 98 13.03 19.02 34.90
C GLU A 98 12.44 17.97 33.94
N ILE A 99 11.34 17.31 34.34
CA ILE A 99 10.66 16.31 33.50
C ILE A 99 10.07 16.97 32.25
N ALA A 100 9.55 18.19 32.39
CA ALA A 100 8.99 18.93 31.25
C ALA A 100 10.09 19.45 30.31
N GLU A 101 11.25 19.83 30.85
CA GLU A 101 12.41 20.24 30.07
C GLU A 101 12.98 19.08 29.24
N GLU A 102 13.19 17.90 29.86
CA GLU A 102 13.68 16.71 29.17
C GLU A 102 12.70 16.20 28.11
N ALA A 103 11.39 16.26 28.40
CA ALA A 103 10.35 15.79 27.50
C ALA A 103 9.91 16.83 26.45
N LYS A 104 10.63 17.94 26.29
CA LYS A 104 10.31 19.01 25.33
C LYS A 104 10.08 18.49 23.91
N PHE A 105 10.88 17.52 23.46
CA PHE A 105 10.75 16.90 22.13
C PHE A 105 9.34 16.29 21.90
N LEU A 106 8.80 15.61 22.92
CA LEU A 106 7.49 14.99 22.85
C LEU A 106 6.39 16.05 22.90
N LEU A 107 6.52 17.03 23.81
CA LEU A 107 5.54 18.10 23.95
C LEU A 107 5.43 18.95 22.67
N ASP A 108 6.56 19.27 22.05
CA ASP A 108 6.59 20.04 20.80
C ASP A 108 6.05 19.23 19.62
N PHE A 109 6.38 17.95 19.53
CA PHE A 109 5.79 17.05 18.52
C PHE A 109 4.26 16.98 18.66
N MET A 110 3.72 16.84 19.88
CA MET A 110 2.28 16.80 20.14
C MET A 110 1.55 18.11 19.83
N LYS A 111 2.22 19.27 19.87
CA LYS A 111 1.62 20.55 19.47
C LYS A 111 1.36 20.61 17.96
N VAL A 112 2.26 20.06 17.15
CA VAL A 112 2.15 20.02 15.69
C VAL A 112 1.13 18.96 15.27
N PHE A 113 1.17 17.79 15.92
CA PHE A 113 0.27 16.69 15.66
C PHE A 113 -1.02 16.83 16.48
N LYS A 114 -1.91 17.74 16.06
CA LYS A 114 -3.25 17.83 16.65
C LYS A 114 -4.11 16.68 16.11
N PRO A 115 -4.60 15.75 16.94
CA PRO A 115 -5.48 14.70 16.47
C PRO A 115 -6.75 15.39 15.93
N GLY A 116 -7.13 15.08 14.69
CA GLY A 116 -8.40 15.52 14.14
C GLY A 116 -9.52 15.15 15.10
N LYS A 117 -10.52 16.03 15.28
CA LYS A 117 -11.67 15.77 16.16
C LYS A 117 -12.19 14.36 15.86
N LYS A 118 -12.08 13.43 16.82
CA LYS A 118 -12.73 12.12 16.72
C LYS A 118 -14.20 12.43 16.42
N LYS A 119 -14.68 12.07 15.22
CA LYS A 119 -16.12 12.05 14.97
C LYS A 119 -16.69 11.09 16.00
N GLU A 120 -17.54 11.59 16.89
CA GLU A 120 -18.30 10.75 17.80
C GLU A 120 -18.97 9.66 16.98
N LYS A 121 -18.68 8.40 17.32
CA LYS A 121 -19.49 7.29 16.82
C LYS A 121 -20.86 7.49 17.44
N LYS A 122 -21.81 8.00 16.67
CA LYS A 122 -23.23 7.87 17.01
C LYS A 122 -23.50 6.37 17.15
N GLU A 123 -24.08 5.98 18.28
CA GLU A 123 -24.58 4.64 18.49
C GLU A 123 -25.59 4.31 17.37
N PRO A 124 -25.58 3.07 16.82
CA PRO A 124 -26.61 2.66 15.89
C PRO A 124 -27.90 2.46 16.67
N GLY A 125 -28.72 3.51 16.74
CA GLY A 125 -30.09 3.41 17.24
C GLY A 125 -30.86 2.45 16.35
N GLY A 126 -31.29 1.34 16.93
CA GLY A 126 -32.11 0.33 16.26
C GLY A 126 -33.48 0.89 15.89
N GLU A 127 -33.81 0.84 14.60
CA GLU A 127 -35.19 0.89 14.14
C GLU A 127 -35.76 -0.53 14.21
N ALA A 128 -36.72 -0.73 15.11
CA ALA A 128 -37.62 -1.87 15.07
C ALA A 128 -38.54 -1.75 13.84
N PRO A 129 -38.89 -2.87 13.18
CA PRO A 129 -39.78 -2.84 12.03
C PRO A 129 -41.20 -2.52 12.50
N GLN A 130 -41.79 -1.45 11.96
CA GLN A 130 -43.22 -1.21 12.05
C GLN A 130 -43.94 -1.93 10.92
N SER A 131 -45.12 -2.45 11.30
CA SER A 131 -46.02 -3.41 10.69
C SER A 131 -46.46 -3.15 9.24
#